data_AF-A0A0M5M0D3-F1
#
_entry.id   AF-A0A0M5M0D3-F1
#
_cell.length_a   1.000
_cell.length_b   1.000
_cell.length_c   1.000
_cell.angle_alpha   90.00
_cell.angle_beta   90.00
_cell.angle_gamma   90.00
#
_symmetry.space_group_name_H-M   'P 1'
#
loop_
_entity.id
_entity.type
_entity.pdbx_description
1 polymer ?
#
loop_
_entity_poly.entity_id
_entity_poly.type
_entity_poly.pdbx_seq_one_letter_code
_entity_poly.pdbx_strand_id
1 'polypeptide(L)'
;MRVGLLTREYPPAVYGGAGVHVGHLVPALRELVDVDVHCFAEPGSYAPADARAHSAPPLPDGANAALTTLGVDLSMAAELERCDMLHSHTWYANMAGHIGGLLHGRPHVVTAHSLEPLRPWKAEQLGGGYRLSSWVERTAYEAADAVIAVSHGMRRDVLNAYPAIDPELVHVVHNGIDTQFYAPDPARDALLAHGVDPDRPLVVFVGRITRQKGLGHLVAAAHRFDPSAQVVLCAGAPDTQEIAAETERAVAKLSASRDGVVWIQRMLATAEVRQLLSAATVFVCPSVYEPLGIVNLEAMACGTAVVASDVGGIPEVVDDGVTGLLAHYDPADTAAFEAALADGVNALVADPHRAATMGERGRERAVAEFAWAEMARRTLEIYESVA
;
A
#
# COMPACT_ATOMS: atom_id res chain seq x y z
N MET A 1 10.31 27.07 4.49
CA MET A 1 10.98 25.76 4.37
C MET A 1 10.64 25.19 3.01
N ARG A 2 11.65 24.73 2.27
CA ARG A 2 11.49 24.03 0.99
C ARG A 2 11.86 22.55 1.16
N VAL A 3 10.89 21.67 0.95
CA VAL A 3 11.05 20.22 1.11
C VAL A 3 11.41 19.59 -0.23
N GLY A 4 12.55 18.90 -0.28
CA GLY A 4 12.92 18.00 -1.39
C GLY A 4 12.31 16.62 -1.14
N LEU A 5 11.18 16.33 -1.79
CA LEU A 5 10.49 15.05 -1.65
C LEU A 5 10.99 14.07 -2.72
N LEU A 6 11.60 12.97 -2.28
CA LEU A 6 12.34 12.03 -3.11
C LEU A 6 11.57 10.71 -3.21
N THR A 7 11.19 10.31 -4.42
CA THR A 7 10.37 9.12 -4.66
C THR A 7 10.81 8.37 -5.90
N ARG A 8 10.48 7.08 -5.99
CA ARG A 8 10.55 6.37 -7.27
C ARG A 8 9.37 6.74 -8.17
N GLU A 9 8.17 6.54 -7.65
CA GLU A 9 6.91 6.67 -8.37
C GLU A 9 6.28 8.03 -8.12
N TYR A 10 5.83 8.69 -9.19
CA TYR A 10 5.05 9.91 -9.15
C TYR A 10 4.16 10.00 -10.40
N PRO A 11 2.98 10.65 -10.36
CA PRO A 11 2.12 10.77 -11.54
C PRO A 11 2.87 11.30 -12.78
N PRO A 12 2.59 10.75 -13.98
CA PRO A 12 1.54 9.79 -14.31
C PRO A 12 1.91 8.30 -14.10
N ALA A 13 3.08 8.00 -13.54
CA ALA A 13 3.61 6.63 -13.43
C ALA A 13 3.54 6.09 -12.00
N VAL A 14 2.32 5.85 -11.53
CA VAL A 14 2.05 5.25 -10.21
C VAL A 14 1.44 3.87 -10.40
N TYR A 15 2.01 2.86 -9.73
CA TYR A 15 1.52 1.48 -9.79
C TYR A 15 1.56 0.77 -8.43
N GLY A 16 2.17 1.38 -7.41
CA GLY A 16 2.26 0.87 -6.06
C GLY A 16 1.71 1.84 -5.00
N GLY A 17 1.50 1.32 -3.79
CA GLY A 17 0.95 2.09 -2.67
C GLY A 17 1.86 3.25 -2.22
N ALA A 18 3.18 3.12 -2.36
CA ALA A 18 4.11 4.21 -2.04
C ALA A 18 3.96 5.40 -3.00
N GLY A 19 3.79 5.13 -4.31
CA GLY A 19 3.50 6.17 -5.30
C GLY A 19 2.14 6.84 -5.07
N VAL A 20 1.11 6.05 -4.71
CA VAL A 20 -0.22 6.58 -4.33
C VAL A 20 -0.08 7.49 -3.11
N HIS A 21 0.64 7.05 -2.08
CA HIS A 21 0.90 7.86 -0.88
C HIS A 21 1.53 9.20 -1.24
N VAL A 22 2.63 9.20 -2.02
CA VAL A 22 3.32 10.43 -2.41
C VAL A 22 2.42 11.32 -3.26
N GLY A 23 1.64 10.73 -4.19
CA GLY A 23 0.72 11.46 -5.05
C GLY A 23 -0.37 12.23 -4.31
N HIS A 24 -0.74 11.80 -3.10
CA HIS A 24 -1.69 12.52 -2.24
C HIS A 24 -1.01 13.38 -1.17
N LEU A 25 0.12 12.94 -0.62
CA LEU A 25 0.89 13.72 0.36
C LEU A 25 1.39 15.03 -0.24
N VAL A 26 1.89 15.02 -1.47
CA VAL A 26 2.47 16.22 -2.11
C VAL A 26 1.46 17.36 -2.24
N PRO A 27 0.25 17.18 -2.83
CA PRO A 27 -0.75 18.23 -2.88
C PRO A 27 -1.10 18.77 -1.49
N ALA A 28 -1.29 17.90 -0.50
CA ALA A 28 -1.63 18.30 0.86
C ALA A 28 -0.50 19.07 1.56
N LEU A 29 0.77 18.67 1.36
CA LEU A 29 1.93 19.42 1.88
C LEU A 29 2.10 20.77 1.18
N ARG A 30 1.81 20.86 -0.13
CA ARG A 30 1.92 22.12 -0.90
C ARG A 30 0.94 23.20 -0.44
N GLU A 31 -0.12 22.84 0.29
CA GLU A 31 -0.98 23.81 0.96
C GLU A 31 -0.31 24.45 2.18
N LEU A 32 0.75 23.84 2.71
CA LEU A 32 1.42 24.23 3.96
C LEU A 32 2.86 24.74 3.75
N VAL A 33 3.62 24.12 2.83
CA VAL A 33 5.04 24.40 2.59
C VAL A 33 5.41 24.23 1.10
N ASP A 34 6.54 24.82 0.70
CA ASP A 34 7.10 24.59 -0.64
C ASP A 34 7.58 23.13 -0.76
N VAL A 35 7.12 22.41 -1.79
CA VAL A 35 7.55 21.03 -2.08
C VAL A 35 8.10 20.89 -3.49
N ASP A 36 9.40 20.60 -3.59
CA ASP A 36 10.09 20.22 -4.81
C ASP A 36 10.13 18.69 -4.89
N VAL A 37 9.42 18.12 -5.88
CA VAL A 37 9.36 16.66 -6.06
C VAL A 37 10.47 16.21 -6.99
N HIS A 38 11.21 15.20 -6.56
CA HIS A 38 12.23 14.50 -7.35
C HIS A 38 11.80 13.04 -7.52
N CYS A 39 11.59 12.61 -8.77
CA CYS A 39 11.13 11.27 -9.11
C CYS A 39 12.02 10.59 -10.13
N PHE A 40 11.84 9.28 -10.34
CA PHE A 40 12.53 8.56 -11.40
C PHE A 40 11.93 8.94 -12.75
N ALA A 41 12.76 9.07 -13.77
CA ALA A 41 12.30 9.19 -15.14
C ALA A 41 11.82 7.84 -15.66
N GLU A 42 10.60 7.80 -16.19
CA GLU A 42 10.00 6.58 -16.72
C GLU A 42 10.13 6.52 -18.24
N PRO A 43 10.77 5.46 -18.80
CA PRO A 43 10.96 5.33 -20.24
C PRO A 43 9.63 5.36 -21.01
N GLY A 44 9.52 6.26 -21.98
CA GLY A 44 8.30 6.39 -22.81
C GLY A 44 7.15 7.13 -22.11
N SER A 45 7.35 7.64 -20.90
CA SER A 45 6.44 8.56 -20.24
C SER A 45 6.88 10.02 -20.46
N TYR A 46 5.93 10.95 -20.42
CA TYR A 46 6.25 12.38 -20.37
C TYR A 46 6.78 12.73 -18.97
N ALA A 47 7.75 13.64 -18.90
CA ALA A 47 8.19 14.19 -17.63
C ALA A 47 6.98 14.81 -16.90
N PRO A 48 6.83 14.59 -15.58
CA PRO A 48 5.76 15.23 -14.82
C PRO A 48 5.86 16.75 -14.93
N ALA A 49 4.73 17.43 -15.05
CA ALA A 49 4.72 18.90 -15.19
C ALA A 49 5.17 19.61 -13.89
N ASP A 50 5.04 18.94 -12.75
CA ASP A 50 5.23 19.48 -11.41
C ASP A 50 6.29 18.71 -10.58
N ALA A 51 7.17 17.94 -11.25
CA ALA A 51 8.28 17.24 -10.62
C ALA A 51 9.53 17.22 -11.51
N ARG A 52 10.69 16.99 -10.90
CA ARG A 52 11.97 16.77 -11.56
C ARG A 52 12.17 15.26 -11.77
N ALA A 53 12.26 14.84 -13.02
CA ALA A 53 12.49 13.44 -13.37
C ALA A 53 14.00 13.18 -13.57
N HIS A 54 14.53 12.18 -12.85
CA HIS A 54 15.95 11.85 -12.84
C HIS A 54 16.24 10.51 -13.52
N SER A 55 17.34 10.46 -14.26
CA SER A 55 17.86 9.26 -14.91
C SER A 55 19.27 8.96 -14.39
N ALA A 56 19.64 7.68 -14.40
CA ALA A 56 21.01 7.30 -14.10
C ALA A 56 21.98 7.89 -15.15
N PRO A 57 23.17 8.35 -14.73
CA PRO A 57 24.28 8.59 -15.64
C PRO A 57 24.56 7.34 -16.50
N PRO A 58 25.21 7.47 -17.68
CA PRO A 58 25.54 6.34 -18.52
C PRO A 58 26.32 5.25 -17.75
N LEU A 59 25.77 4.03 -17.74
CA LEU A 59 26.37 2.82 -17.18
C LEU A 59 26.63 1.80 -18.30
N PRO A 60 27.54 0.83 -18.10
CA PRO A 60 27.74 -0.25 -19.06
C PRO A 60 26.45 -1.03 -19.34
N ASP A 61 26.31 -1.53 -20.58
CA ASP A 61 25.17 -2.36 -20.97
C ASP A 61 25.03 -3.58 -20.05
N GLY A 62 23.79 -3.85 -19.61
CA GLY A 62 23.50 -4.95 -18.70
C GLY A 62 23.89 -4.70 -17.24
N ALA A 63 24.19 -3.45 -16.84
CA ALA A 63 24.39 -3.09 -15.44
C ALA A 63 23.22 -3.56 -14.56
N ASN A 64 23.55 -3.97 -13.34
CA ASN A 64 22.54 -4.44 -12.38
C ASN A 64 21.55 -3.31 -12.04
N ALA A 65 20.26 -3.61 -11.99
CA ALA A 65 19.22 -2.61 -11.72
C ALA A 65 19.42 -1.83 -10.41
N ALA A 66 20.01 -2.45 -9.38
CA ALA A 66 20.31 -1.77 -8.12
C ALA A 66 21.43 -0.72 -8.28
N LEU A 67 22.41 -0.95 -9.17
CA LEU A 67 23.42 0.06 -9.51
C LEU A 67 22.82 1.20 -10.32
N THR A 68 21.94 0.89 -11.28
CA THR A 68 21.20 1.92 -12.03
C THR A 68 20.36 2.79 -11.09
N THR A 69 19.72 2.19 -10.08
CA THR A 69 18.96 2.90 -9.05
C THR A 69 19.84 3.90 -8.30
N LEU A 70 21.01 3.46 -7.80
CA LEU A 70 21.97 4.37 -7.16
C LEU A 70 22.50 5.46 -8.10
N GLY A 71 22.59 5.18 -9.41
CA GLY A 71 22.90 6.20 -10.41
C GLY A 71 21.85 7.30 -10.46
N VAL A 72 20.56 6.95 -10.40
CA VAL A 72 19.46 7.93 -10.31
C VAL A 72 19.57 8.72 -9.00
N ASP A 73 19.87 8.05 -7.87
CA ASP A 73 20.03 8.71 -6.58
C ASP A 73 21.09 9.82 -6.60
N LEU A 74 22.22 9.58 -7.28
CA LEU A 74 23.27 10.59 -7.46
C LEU A 74 22.78 11.78 -8.29
N SER A 75 21.98 11.52 -9.33
CA SER A 75 21.36 12.60 -10.12
C SER A 75 20.37 13.42 -9.29
N MET A 76 19.59 12.77 -8.42
CA MET A 76 18.70 13.47 -7.48
C MET A 76 19.51 14.33 -6.52
N ALA A 77 20.49 13.75 -5.82
CA ALA A 77 21.30 14.44 -4.81
C ALA A 77 22.02 15.69 -5.33
N ALA A 78 22.41 15.68 -6.61
CA ALA A 78 23.03 16.82 -7.29
C ALA A 78 22.11 18.05 -7.42
N GLU A 79 20.79 17.90 -7.30
CA GLU A 79 19.81 19.00 -7.43
C GLU A 79 19.18 19.43 -6.09
N LEU A 80 19.69 18.95 -4.96
CA LEU A 80 19.08 19.20 -3.63
C LEU A 80 19.60 20.42 -2.87
N GLU A 81 20.56 21.19 -3.42
CA GLU A 81 21.19 22.33 -2.73
C GLU A 81 20.19 23.38 -2.22
N ARG A 82 19.09 23.56 -2.94
CA ARG A 82 18.03 24.55 -2.62
C ARG A 82 17.02 24.05 -1.60
N CYS A 83 17.03 22.77 -1.25
CA CYS A 83 16.09 22.20 -0.29
C CYS A 83 16.60 22.44 1.14
N ASP A 84 15.68 22.78 2.03
CA ASP A 84 15.95 22.94 3.45
C ASP A 84 15.77 21.63 4.23
N MET A 85 14.92 20.74 3.71
CA MET A 85 14.52 19.47 4.31
C MET A 85 14.46 18.41 3.22
N LEU A 86 14.96 17.21 3.48
CA LEU A 86 14.90 16.09 2.53
C LEU A 86 13.97 15.01 3.07
N HIS A 87 13.05 14.52 2.25
CA HIS A 87 12.14 13.45 2.63
C HIS A 87 12.12 12.34 1.59
N SER A 88 12.70 11.18 1.91
CA SER A 88 12.76 10.06 0.99
C SER A 88 11.72 8.97 1.25
N HIS A 89 11.23 8.38 0.17
CA HIS A 89 10.29 7.29 0.20
C HIS A 89 10.87 6.08 -0.53
N THR A 90 10.83 4.92 0.14
CA THR A 90 11.34 3.61 -0.33
C THR A 90 12.87 3.54 -0.49
N TRP A 91 13.43 2.33 -0.45
CA TRP A 91 14.88 2.15 -0.63
C TRP A 91 15.42 2.76 -1.93
N TYR A 92 14.58 2.89 -2.96
CA TYR A 92 14.94 3.42 -4.27
C TYR A 92 15.39 4.88 -4.25
N ALA A 93 14.92 5.69 -3.30
CA ALA A 93 15.25 7.12 -3.21
C ALA A 93 15.94 7.49 -1.87
N ASN A 94 16.10 6.50 -0.99
CA ASN A 94 16.68 6.71 0.34
C ASN A 94 18.14 7.15 0.28
N MET A 95 18.91 6.67 -0.69
CA MET A 95 20.31 7.07 -0.83
C MET A 95 20.45 8.48 -1.41
N ALA A 96 19.52 8.95 -2.24
CA ALA A 96 19.47 10.36 -2.64
C ALA A 96 19.30 11.28 -1.43
N GLY A 97 18.40 10.93 -0.51
CA GLY A 97 18.18 11.68 0.73
C GLY A 97 19.40 11.67 1.64
N HIS A 98 19.99 10.50 1.87
CA HIS A 98 21.16 10.34 2.72
C HIS A 98 22.38 11.11 2.17
N ILE A 99 22.70 10.94 0.88
CA ILE A 99 23.82 11.65 0.23
C ILE A 99 23.55 13.15 0.18
N GLY A 100 22.32 13.56 -0.15
CA GLY A 100 21.92 14.96 -0.16
C GLY A 100 22.07 15.62 1.21
N GLY A 101 21.67 14.93 2.28
CA GLY A 101 21.77 15.41 3.65
C GLY A 101 23.23 15.63 4.07
N LEU A 102 24.10 14.65 3.78
CA LEU A 102 25.54 14.77 4.02
C LEU A 102 26.19 15.88 3.19
N LEU A 103 25.84 16.00 1.90
CA LEU A 103 26.46 16.94 0.97
C LEU A 103 26.10 18.39 1.28
N HIS A 104 24.84 18.64 1.64
CA HIS A 104 24.29 19.99 1.80
C HIS A 104 24.06 20.37 3.26
N GLY A 105 24.36 19.49 4.22
CA GLY A 105 24.13 19.70 5.65
C GLY A 105 22.65 19.89 5.98
N ARG A 106 21.78 19.05 5.38
CA ARG A 106 20.32 19.14 5.50
C ARG A 106 19.75 17.95 6.26
N PRO A 107 18.71 18.15 7.09
CA PRO A 107 18.02 17.05 7.73
C PRO A 107 17.36 16.11 6.71
N HIS A 108 17.37 14.82 7.04
CA HIS A 108 16.82 13.75 6.21
C HIS A 108 15.76 12.95 6.99
N VAL A 109 14.53 13.03 6.49
CA VAL A 109 13.40 12.22 6.94
C VAL A 109 13.19 11.04 5.99
N VAL A 110 12.84 9.87 6.53
CA VAL A 110 12.52 8.66 5.76
C VAL A 110 11.11 8.18 6.09
N THR A 111 10.26 7.92 5.10
CA THR A 111 9.01 7.17 5.33
C THR A 111 9.18 5.68 5.05
N ALA A 112 8.84 4.86 6.05
CA ALA A 112 8.87 3.41 6.02
C ALA A 112 7.60 2.81 5.42
N HIS A 113 7.63 2.54 4.11
CA HIS A 113 6.54 1.87 3.38
C HIS A 113 6.63 0.34 3.44
N SER A 114 7.83 -0.18 3.64
CA SER A 114 8.18 -1.61 3.70
C SER A 114 9.58 -1.74 4.27
N LEU A 115 9.96 -2.94 4.71
CA LEU A 115 11.31 -3.26 5.14
C LEU A 115 11.86 -4.40 4.29
N GLU A 116 13.01 -4.19 3.64
CA GLU A 116 13.80 -5.22 2.96
C GLU A 116 13.94 -6.50 3.82
N PRO A 117 14.39 -6.45 5.10
CA PRO A 117 14.57 -7.65 5.91
C PRO A 117 13.28 -8.42 6.22
N LEU A 118 12.11 -7.80 6.07
CA LEU A 118 10.80 -8.43 6.30
C LEU A 118 10.09 -8.83 5.00
N ARG A 119 10.73 -8.66 3.84
CA ARG A 119 10.17 -9.18 2.59
C ARG A 119 10.12 -10.71 2.67
N PRO A 120 8.97 -11.35 2.36
CA PRO A 120 8.87 -12.79 2.24
C PRO A 120 9.95 -13.34 1.33
N TRP A 121 10.54 -14.46 1.73
CA TRP A 121 11.69 -15.01 1.05
C TRP A 121 11.39 -15.33 -0.41
N LYS A 122 12.28 -14.92 -1.31
CA LYS A 122 12.27 -15.31 -2.73
C LYS A 122 13.69 -15.55 -3.21
N ALA A 123 13.88 -16.36 -4.25
CA ALA A 123 15.20 -16.69 -4.79
C ALA A 123 16.02 -15.45 -5.19
N GLU A 124 15.37 -14.35 -5.61
CA GLU A 124 16.03 -13.09 -5.96
C GLU A 124 16.75 -12.44 -4.76
N GLN A 125 16.36 -12.77 -3.52
CA GLN A 125 17.06 -12.31 -2.31
C GLN A 125 18.46 -12.95 -2.14
N LEU A 126 18.78 -14.00 -2.91
CA LEU A 126 20.14 -14.54 -2.98
C LEU A 126 21.07 -13.67 -3.86
N GLY A 127 20.50 -12.76 -4.65
CA GLY A 127 21.23 -11.90 -5.59
C GLY A 127 21.92 -10.71 -4.92
N GLY A 128 23.00 -10.24 -5.56
CA GLY A 128 23.74 -9.05 -5.09
C GLY A 128 22.89 -7.77 -5.04
N GLY A 129 21.86 -7.65 -5.87
CA GLY A 129 20.94 -6.50 -5.85
C GLY A 129 20.19 -6.36 -4.52
N TYR A 130 19.72 -7.47 -3.94
CA TYR A 130 19.03 -7.45 -2.64
C TYR A 130 19.98 -7.10 -1.48
N ARG A 131 21.23 -7.57 -1.55
CA ARG A 131 22.26 -7.16 -0.57
C ARG A 131 22.51 -5.66 -0.62
N LEU A 132 22.46 -5.06 -1.82
CA LEU A 132 22.63 -3.63 -2.01
C LEU A 132 21.43 -2.83 -1.51
N SER A 133 20.19 -3.22 -1.87
CA SER A 133 18.98 -2.57 -1.36
C SER A 133 18.87 -2.64 0.16
N SER A 134 19.20 -3.80 0.75
CA SER A 134 19.23 -3.97 2.21
C SER A 134 20.26 -3.06 2.90
N TRP A 135 21.44 -2.88 2.28
CA TRP A 135 22.46 -1.96 2.79
C TRP A 135 22.02 -0.50 2.66
N VAL A 136 21.45 -0.12 1.51
CA VAL A 136 20.90 1.23 1.28
C VAL A 136 19.83 1.56 2.33
N GLU A 137 18.87 0.66 2.52
CA GLU A 137 17.78 0.86 3.48
C GLU A 137 18.30 1.02 4.90
N ARG A 138 19.16 0.09 5.37
CA ARG A 138 19.76 0.19 6.71
C ARG A 138 20.50 1.51 6.90
N THR A 139 21.37 1.86 5.94
CA THR A 139 22.22 3.06 6.05
C THR A 139 21.36 4.32 6.14
N ALA A 140 20.33 4.44 5.32
CA ALA A 140 19.46 5.61 5.34
C ALA A 140 18.60 5.69 6.60
N TYR A 141 18.05 4.58 7.08
CA TYR A 141 17.23 4.57 8.30
C TYR A 141 18.05 4.84 9.56
N GLU A 142 19.23 4.23 9.70
CA GLU A 142 20.10 4.42 10.87
C GLU A 142 20.73 5.82 10.94
N ALA A 143 20.76 6.56 9.82
CA ALA A 143 21.30 7.91 9.74
C ALA A 143 20.25 9.01 9.57
N ALA A 144 18.96 8.66 9.48
CA ALA A 144 17.89 9.64 9.32
C ALA A 144 17.68 10.45 10.60
N ASP A 145 17.39 11.73 10.44
CA ASP A 145 17.02 12.62 11.54
C ASP A 145 15.60 12.31 12.07
N ALA A 146 14.74 11.74 11.21
CA ALA A 146 13.47 11.14 11.62
C ALA A 146 13.03 10.02 10.68
N VAL A 147 12.37 9.00 11.23
CA VAL A 147 11.72 7.93 10.48
C VAL A 147 10.22 7.98 10.71
N ILE A 148 9.44 8.12 9.64
CA ILE A 148 7.99 8.05 9.66
C ILE A 148 7.57 6.59 9.39
N ALA A 149 7.01 5.94 10.40
CA ALA A 149 6.33 4.67 10.26
C ALA A 149 4.85 4.89 9.97
N VAL A 150 4.33 4.19 8.96
CA VAL A 150 2.92 4.35 8.53
C VAL A 150 1.89 3.74 9.49
N SER A 151 2.33 3.10 10.57
CA SER A 151 1.50 2.48 11.60
C SER A 151 2.35 2.17 12.85
N HIS A 152 1.72 1.91 13.99
CA HIS A 152 2.41 1.40 15.18
C HIS A 152 3.02 0.01 14.93
N GLY A 153 2.35 -0.82 14.12
CA GLY A 153 2.90 -2.09 13.63
C GLY A 153 4.23 -1.89 12.89
N MET A 154 4.25 -0.98 11.91
CA MET A 154 5.47 -0.63 11.16
C MET A 154 6.53 -0.01 12.08
N ARG A 155 6.16 0.82 13.06
CA ARG A 155 7.13 1.38 14.02
C ARG A 155 7.85 0.28 14.79
N ARG A 156 7.11 -0.69 15.30
CA ARG A 156 7.69 -1.85 15.99
C ARG A 156 8.60 -2.64 15.05
N ASP A 157 8.18 -2.85 13.81
CA ASP A 157 8.95 -3.59 12.81
C ASP A 157 10.26 -2.87 12.44
N VAL A 158 10.24 -1.54 12.30
CA VAL A 158 11.43 -0.69 12.09
C VAL A 158 12.42 -0.86 13.24
N LEU A 159 11.96 -0.73 14.49
CA LEU A 159 12.82 -0.83 15.67
C LEU A 159 13.39 -2.24 15.87
N ASN A 160 12.64 -3.27 15.49
CA ASN A 160 13.13 -4.65 15.49
C ASN A 160 14.17 -4.91 14.40
N ALA A 161 13.95 -4.37 13.19
CA ALA A 161 14.84 -4.55 12.05
C ALA A 161 16.15 -3.75 12.20
N TYR A 162 16.08 -2.59 12.84
CA TYR A 162 17.18 -1.64 13.01
C TYR A 162 17.28 -1.17 14.48
N PRO A 163 17.79 -2.03 15.37
CA PRO A 163 17.84 -1.74 16.80
C PRO A 163 18.83 -0.62 17.19
N ALA A 164 19.62 -0.12 16.23
CA ALA A 164 20.52 1.02 16.43
C ALA A 164 19.79 2.38 16.38
N ILE A 165 18.57 2.42 15.83
CA ILE A 165 17.77 3.66 15.74
C ILE A 165 17.24 4.01 17.13
N ASP A 166 17.37 5.29 17.52
CA ASP A 166 16.72 5.81 18.72
C ASP A 166 15.19 5.77 18.55
N PRO A 167 14.43 5.06 19.42
CA PRO A 167 12.98 5.00 19.33
C PRO A 167 12.26 6.35 19.30
N GLU A 168 12.86 7.42 19.85
CA GLU A 168 12.27 8.77 19.83
C GLU A 168 12.30 9.41 18.43
N LEU A 169 13.16 8.93 17.53
CA LEU A 169 13.23 9.39 16.14
C LEU A 169 12.25 8.65 15.21
N VAL A 170 11.52 7.64 15.72
CA VAL A 170 10.56 6.87 14.93
C VAL A 170 9.13 7.31 15.29
N HIS A 171 8.53 8.08 14.39
CA HIS A 171 7.20 8.68 14.55
C HIS A 171 6.15 7.88 13.79
N VAL A 172 4.93 7.81 14.33
CA VAL A 172 3.80 7.18 13.62
C VAL A 172 2.96 8.25 12.93
N VAL A 173 2.84 8.13 11.61
CA VAL A 173 1.91 8.92 10.81
C VAL A 173 1.19 7.98 9.84
N HIS A 174 -0.08 7.67 10.15
CA HIS A 174 -0.92 6.78 9.34
C HIS A 174 -1.13 7.32 7.92
N ASN A 175 -1.23 6.43 6.91
CA ASN A 175 -1.64 6.83 5.56
C ASN A 175 -3.01 7.50 5.55
N GLY A 176 -3.15 8.53 4.71
CA GLY A 176 -4.43 9.18 4.48
C GLY A 176 -5.26 8.49 3.40
N ILE A 177 -6.50 8.94 3.27
CA ILE A 177 -7.43 8.60 2.20
C ILE A 177 -8.15 9.88 1.74
N ASP A 178 -8.33 10.02 0.43
CA ASP A 178 -9.18 11.09 -0.12
C ASP A 178 -10.63 10.62 -0.09
N THR A 179 -11.37 11.02 0.94
CA THR A 179 -12.77 10.62 1.14
C THR A 179 -13.77 11.38 0.25
N GLN A 180 -13.32 12.40 -0.48
CA GLN A 180 -14.12 13.03 -1.52
C GLN A 180 -14.04 12.22 -2.81
N PHE A 181 -12.84 11.71 -3.10
CA PHE A 181 -12.61 10.86 -4.26
C PHE A 181 -13.07 9.41 -4.03
N TYR A 182 -12.70 8.78 -2.91
CA TYR A 182 -13.25 7.49 -2.48
C TYR A 182 -14.49 7.72 -1.63
N ALA A 183 -15.65 7.55 -2.26
CA ALA A 183 -16.96 7.71 -1.65
C ALA A 183 -17.95 6.74 -2.29
N PRO A 184 -19.06 6.39 -1.60
CA PRO A 184 -20.12 5.56 -2.14
C PRO A 184 -20.52 6.03 -3.54
N ASP A 185 -20.34 5.14 -4.51
CA ASP A 185 -20.70 5.34 -5.90
C ASP A 185 -21.91 4.46 -6.24
N PRO A 186 -23.10 5.04 -6.52
CA PRO A 186 -24.29 4.27 -6.85
C PRO A 186 -24.26 3.69 -8.27
N ALA A 187 -23.28 4.05 -9.11
CA ALA A 187 -23.16 3.53 -10.46
C ALA A 187 -22.82 2.03 -10.45
N ARG A 188 -23.39 1.29 -11.40
CA ARG A 188 -23.27 -0.17 -11.52
C ARG A 188 -22.60 -0.62 -12.82
N ASP A 189 -22.08 0.31 -13.61
CA ASP A 189 -21.56 0.03 -14.97
C ASP A 189 -20.41 -0.99 -14.94
N ALA A 190 -19.47 -0.83 -13.99
CA ALA A 190 -18.34 -1.75 -13.83
C ALA A 190 -18.81 -3.16 -13.45
N LEU A 191 -19.82 -3.27 -12.58
CA LEU A 191 -20.39 -4.57 -12.18
C LEU A 191 -20.99 -5.29 -13.40
N LEU A 192 -21.85 -4.59 -14.14
CA LEU A 192 -22.53 -5.13 -15.32
C LEU A 192 -21.54 -5.50 -16.43
N ALA A 193 -20.53 -4.66 -16.67
CA ALA A 193 -19.48 -4.92 -17.64
C ALA A 193 -18.66 -6.19 -17.33
N HIS A 194 -18.59 -6.57 -16.06
CA HIS A 194 -17.88 -7.76 -15.58
C HIS A 194 -18.81 -8.95 -15.28
N GLY A 195 -20.10 -8.85 -15.59
CA GLY A 195 -21.07 -9.93 -15.36
C GLY A 195 -21.36 -10.18 -13.87
N VAL A 196 -21.15 -9.18 -13.03
CA VAL A 196 -21.48 -9.22 -11.60
C VAL A 196 -22.95 -8.83 -11.43
N ASP A 197 -23.73 -9.69 -10.78
CA ASP A 197 -25.13 -9.42 -10.47
C ASP A 197 -25.24 -8.44 -9.28
N PRO A 198 -25.75 -7.22 -9.47
CA PRO A 198 -25.76 -6.21 -8.41
C PRO A 198 -26.80 -6.48 -7.32
N ASP A 199 -27.68 -7.47 -7.49
CA ASP A 199 -28.74 -7.79 -6.52
C ASP A 199 -28.38 -9.00 -5.64
N ARG A 200 -27.20 -9.60 -5.84
CA ARG A 200 -26.65 -10.69 -5.02
C ARG A 200 -25.56 -10.15 -4.07
N PRO A 201 -25.38 -10.77 -2.88
CA PRO A 201 -24.29 -10.38 -1.98
C PRO A 201 -22.93 -10.46 -2.68
N LEU A 202 -22.09 -9.45 -2.47
CA LEU A 202 -20.86 -9.26 -3.21
C LEU A 202 -19.66 -9.20 -2.25
N VAL A 203 -18.72 -10.12 -2.43
CA VAL A 203 -17.43 -10.18 -1.72
C VAL A 203 -16.34 -9.74 -2.69
N VAL A 204 -15.64 -8.65 -2.38
CA VAL A 204 -14.62 -8.05 -3.26
C VAL A 204 -13.23 -8.15 -2.65
N PHE A 205 -12.26 -8.48 -3.48
CA PHE A 205 -10.83 -8.30 -3.20
C PHE A 205 -10.21 -7.40 -4.26
N VAL A 206 -9.32 -6.51 -3.84
CA VAL A 206 -8.55 -5.62 -4.73
C VAL A 206 -7.08 -5.68 -4.33
N GLY A 207 -6.21 -6.10 -5.25
CA GLY A 207 -4.78 -6.15 -4.99
C GLY A 207 -3.96 -6.91 -6.03
N ARG A 208 -2.63 -6.75 -5.96
CA ARG A 208 -1.71 -7.52 -6.81
C ARG A 208 -1.65 -8.99 -6.39
N ILE A 209 -1.32 -9.88 -7.33
CA ILE A 209 -1.10 -11.30 -7.04
C ILE A 209 0.32 -11.48 -6.46
N THR A 210 0.42 -11.36 -5.14
CA THR A 210 1.67 -11.57 -4.39
C THR A 210 1.43 -12.42 -3.15
N ARG A 211 2.49 -13.04 -2.60
CA ARG A 211 2.39 -13.83 -1.36
C ARG A 211 1.88 -12.96 -0.20
N GLN A 212 2.37 -11.71 -0.12
CA GLN A 212 2.01 -10.73 0.91
C GLN A 212 0.51 -10.45 0.95
N LYS A 213 -0.14 -10.40 -0.22
CA LYS A 213 -1.57 -10.08 -0.33
C LYS A 213 -2.50 -11.25 -0.03
N GLY A 214 -1.97 -12.47 0.19
CA GLY A 214 -2.73 -13.60 0.71
C GLY A 214 -3.93 -14.06 -0.13
N LEU A 215 -3.97 -13.74 -1.44
CA LEU A 215 -5.11 -14.09 -2.32
C LEU A 215 -5.42 -15.60 -2.30
N GLY A 216 -4.39 -16.45 -2.18
CA GLY A 216 -4.58 -17.90 -2.05
C GLY A 216 -5.44 -18.29 -0.86
N HIS A 217 -5.27 -17.63 0.29
CA HIS A 217 -6.07 -17.88 1.49
C HIS A 217 -7.52 -17.43 1.31
N LEU A 218 -7.77 -16.31 0.64
CA LEU A 218 -9.12 -15.90 0.29
C LEU A 218 -9.79 -16.90 -0.66
N VAL A 219 -9.09 -17.37 -1.69
CA VAL A 219 -9.64 -18.36 -2.62
C VAL A 219 -9.94 -19.69 -1.91
N ALA A 220 -9.10 -20.09 -0.95
CA ALA A 220 -9.35 -21.26 -0.10
C ALA A 220 -10.58 -21.06 0.80
N ALA A 221 -10.69 -19.92 1.48
CA ALA A 221 -11.84 -19.55 2.32
C ALA A 221 -13.14 -19.48 1.52
N ALA A 222 -13.09 -19.02 0.27
CA ALA A 222 -14.25 -18.82 -0.59
C ALA A 222 -14.99 -20.13 -0.95
N HIS A 223 -14.36 -21.29 -0.80
CA HIS A 223 -15.04 -22.59 -0.90
C HIS A 223 -16.08 -22.81 0.21
N ARG A 224 -15.99 -22.07 1.32
CA ARG A 224 -16.91 -22.13 2.47
C ARG A 224 -17.87 -20.93 2.53
N PHE A 225 -17.78 -19.98 1.61
CA PHE A 225 -18.68 -18.85 1.61
C PHE A 225 -20.11 -19.27 1.26
N ASP A 226 -21.09 -18.52 1.75
CA ASP A 226 -22.50 -18.68 1.40
C ASP A 226 -22.67 -18.84 -0.14
N PRO A 227 -23.41 -19.85 -0.62
CA PRO A 227 -23.59 -20.08 -2.05
C PRO A 227 -24.26 -18.92 -2.80
N SER A 228 -25.04 -18.09 -2.12
CA SER A 228 -25.69 -16.91 -2.72
C SER A 228 -24.70 -15.80 -3.06
N ALA A 229 -23.59 -15.69 -2.33
CA ALA A 229 -22.58 -14.66 -2.52
C ALA A 229 -21.83 -14.81 -3.86
N GLN A 230 -21.41 -13.69 -4.42
CA GLN A 230 -20.45 -13.62 -5.53
C GLN A 230 -19.08 -13.24 -4.98
N VAL A 231 -18.04 -13.80 -5.59
CA VAL A 231 -16.63 -13.52 -5.26
C VAL A 231 -16.00 -12.82 -6.45
N VAL A 232 -15.72 -11.53 -6.30
CA VAL A 232 -15.08 -10.71 -7.33
C VAL A 232 -13.62 -10.46 -6.93
N LEU A 233 -12.72 -11.03 -7.71
CA LEU A 233 -11.28 -10.91 -7.53
C LEU A 233 -10.73 -9.87 -8.51
N CYS A 234 -10.49 -8.65 -8.07
CA CYS A 234 -9.76 -7.63 -8.81
C CYS A 234 -8.26 -7.84 -8.58
N ALA A 235 -7.72 -8.87 -9.23
CA ALA A 235 -6.38 -9.37 -8.96
C ALA A 235 -5.58 -9.63 -10.24
N GLY A 236 -4.51 -8.86 -10.42
CA GLY A 236 -3.61 -8.94 -11.56
C GLY A 236 -2.14 -8.73 -11.19
N ALA A 237 -1.29 -8.59 -12.22
CA ALA A 237 0.15 -8.30 -12.09
C ALA A 237 0.89 -9.22 -11.10
N PRO A 238 0.98 -10.53 -11.37
CA PRO A 238 1.70 -11.47 -10.51
C PRO A 238 3.19 -11.17 -10.46
N ASP A 239 3.76 -11.20 -9.25
CA ASP A 239 5.20 -10.96 -9.05
C ASP A 239 6.07 -12.10 -9.63
N THR A 240 5.55 -13.34 -9.70
CA THR A 240 6.29 -14.51 -10.20
C THR A 240 5.39 -15.40 -11.05
N GLN A 241 5.98 -16.16 -11.97
CA GLN A 241 5.22 -17.15 -12.78
C GLN A 241 4.62 -18.26 -11.92
N GLU A 242 5.30 -18.63 -10.82
CA GLU A 242 4.85 -19.66 -9.89
C GLU A 242 3.53 -19.25 -9.21
N ILE A 243 3.48 -18.05 -8.61
CA ILE A 243 2.25 -17.59 -7.94
C ILE A 243 1.12 -17.32 -8.93
N ALA A 244 1.44 -16.91 -10.17
CA ALA A 244 0.46 -16.80 -11.23
C ALA A 244 -0.21 -18.15 -11.49
N ALA A 245 0.57 -19.20 -11.73
CA ALA A 245 0.07 -20.53 -12.03
C ALA A 245 -0.69 -21.16 -10.84
N GLU A 246 -0.24 -20.92 -9.60
CA GLU A 246 -0.98 -21.35 -8.41
C GLU A 246 -2.34 -20.67 -8.28
N THR A 247 -2.38 -19.35 -8.49
CA THR A 247 -3.61 -18.56 -8.42
C THR A 247 -4.59 -19.01 -9.50
N GLU A 248 -4.13 -19.20 -10.75
CA GLU A 248 -4.95 -19.72 -11.85
C GLU A 248 -5.59 -21.06 -11.51
N ARG A 249 -4.81 -22.01 -10.97
CA ARG A 249 -5.33 -23.32 -10.56
C ARG A 249 -6.34 -23.22 -9.43
N ALA A 250 -6.06 -22.39 -8.42
CA ALA A 250 -6.94 -22.21 -7.27
C ALA A 250 -8.28 -21.58 -7.68
N VAL A 251 -8.25 -20.50 -8.47
CA VAL A 251 -9.46 -19.84 -8.97
C VAL A 251 -10.25 -20.77 -9.88
N ALA A 252 -9.61 -21.50 -10.79
CA ALA A 252 -10.29 -22.48 -11.64
C ALA A 252 -11.01 -23.57 -10.82
N LYS A 253 -10.37 -24.07 -9.76
CA LYS A 253 -10.98 -25.04 -8.84
C LYS A 253 -12.17 -24.44 -8.09
N LEU A 254 -12.07 -23.19 -7.64
CA LEU A 254 -13.16 -22.47 -6.99
C LEU A 254 -14.35 -22.32 -7.95
N SER A 255 -14.12 -21.80 -9.17
CA SER A 255 -15.15 -21.64 -10.21
C SER A 255 -15.81 -22.95 -10.64
N ALA A 256 -15.11 -24.08 -10.57
CA ALA A 256 -15.69 -25.40 -10.84
C ALA A 256 -16.57 -25.91 -9.68
N SER A 257 -16.39 -25.39 -8.47
CA SER A 257 -17.09 -25.85 -7.26
C SER A 257 -18.27 -24.98 -6.83
N ARG A 258 -18.37 -23.75 -7.35
CA ARG A 258 -19.44 -22.81 -7.05
C ARG A 258 -19.70 -21.83 -8.19
N ASP A 259 -20.91 -21.30 -8.22
CA ASP A 259 -21.28 -20.18 -9.09
C ASP A 259 -20.82 -18.84 -8.49
N GLY A 260 -20.82 -17.79 -9.33
CA GLY A 260 -20.60 -16.41 -8.90
C GLY A 260 -19.13 -16.03 -8.66
N VAL A 261 -18.18 -16.72 -9.29
CA VAL A 261 -16.75 -16.36 -9.23
C VAL A 261 -16.39 -15.51 -10.46
N VAL A 262 -15.97 -14.28 -10.24
CA VAL A 262 -15.55 -13.34 -11.29
C VAL A 262 -14.10 -12.92 -11.03
N TRP A 263 -13.20 -13.22 -11.97
CA TRP A 263 -11.79 -12.86 -11.85
C TRP A 263 -11.40 -11.82 -12.90
N ILE A 264 -11.08 -10.61 -12.42
CA ILE A 264 -10.67 -9.47 -13.25
C ILE A 264 -9.15 -9.33 -13.13
N GLN A 265 -8.44 -9.75 -14.18
CA GLN A 265 -6.97 -9.79 -14.20
C GLN A 265 -6.30 -8.48 -14.63
N ARG A 266 -7.04 -7.60 -15.32
CA ARG A 266 -6.51 -6.30 -15.74
C ARG A 266 -6.46 -5.34 -14.55
N MET A 267 -5.54 -4.39 -14.60
CA MET A 267 -5.62 -3.20 -13.75
C MET A 267 -6.92 -2.45 -14.08
N LEU A 268 -7.73 -2.22 -13.05
CA LEU A 268 -8.97 -1.46 -13.15
C LEU A 268 -8.68 0.03 -13.05
N ALA A 269 -9.46 0.84 -13.77
CA ALA A 269 -9.46 2.27 -13.51
C ALA A 269 -10.07 2.53 -12.13
N THR A 270 -9.65 3.60 -11.45
CA THR A 270 -10.08 3.85 -10.06
C THR A 270 -11.59 4.03 -9.92
N ALA A 271 -12.27 4.56 -10.93
CA ALA A 271 -13.73 4.64 -10.96
C ALA A 271 -14.40 3.24 -10.91
N GLU A 272 -13.82 2.25 -11.59
CA GLU A 272 -14.34 0.88 -11.58
C GLU A 272 -14.12 0.21 -10.22
N VAL A 273 -12.95 0.44 -9.61
CA VAL A 273 -12.65 -0.02 -8.24
C VAL A 273 -13.66 0.56 -7.25
N ARG A 274 -13.95 1.87 -7.34
CA ARG A 274 -14.92 2.53 -6.46
C ARG A 274 -16.32 1.94 -6.58
N GLN A 275 -16.80 1.68 -7.80
CA GLN A 275 -18.11 1.05 -8.00
C GLN A 275 -18.17 -0.35 -7.39
N LEU A 276 -17.11 -1.15 -7.59
CA LEU A 276 -17.04 -2.50 -7.03
C LEU A 276 -16.98 -2.49 -5.50
N LEU A 277 -16.16 -1.60 -4.91
CA LEU A 277 -16.11 -1.44 -3.46
C LEU A 277 -17.45 -0.97 -2.90
N SER A 278 -18.05 0.07 -3.48
CA SER A 278 -19.32 0.65 -3.02
C SER A 278 -20.50 -0.32 -3.10
N ALA A 279 -20.49 -1.22 -4.09
CA ALA A 279 -21.52 -2.24 -4.25
C ALA A 279 -21.27 -3.50 -3.41
N ALA A 280 -20.06 -3.67 -2.87
CA ALA A 280 -19.72 -4.86 -2.11
C ALA A 280 -20.43 -4.89 -0.75
N THR A 281 -20.95 -6.06 -0.40
CA THR A 281 -21.41 -6.35 0.97
C THR A 281 -20.22 -6.40 1.91
N VAL A 282 -19.11 -6.98 1.44
CA VAL A 282 -17.88 -7.16 2.21
C VAL A 282 -16.68 -6.97 1.30
N PHE A 283 -15.73 -6.14 1.72
CA PHE A 283 -14.38 -6.12 1.19
C PHE A 283 -13.49 -7.05 2.03
N VAL A 284 -12.63 -7.86 1.38
CA VAL A 284 -11.73 -8.77 2.08
C VAL A 284 -10.26 -8.40 1.85
N CYS A 285 -9.51 -8.22 2.94
CA CYS A 285 -8.07 -8.02 2.94
C CYS A 285 -7.36 -9.20 3.65
N PRO A 286 -7.04 -10.29 2.93
CA PRO A 286 -6.47 -11.51 3.49
C PRO A 286 -4.93 -11.42 3.61
N SER A 287 -4.36 -10.22 3.69
CA SER A 287 -2.91 -10.01 3.63
C SER A 287 -2.20 -10.75 4.77
N VAL A 288 -1.04 -11.32 4.49
CA VAL A 288 -0.15 -11.94 5.51
C VAL A 288 0.99 -11.01 5.92
N TYR A 289 1.17 -9.91 5.17
CA TYR A 289 2.06 -8.81 5.49
C TYR A 289 1.44 -7.52 4.93
N GLU A 290 1.08 -6.59 5.81
CA GLU A 290 0.43 -5.34 5.43
C GLU A 290 0.81 -4.20 6.40
N PRO A 291 1.81 -3.37 6.05
CA PRO A 291 2.26 -2.26 6.89
C PRO A 291 1.14 -1.33 7.38
N LEU A 292 0.11 -1.10 6.57
CA LEU A 292 -1.10 -0.38 6.99
C LEU A 292 -2.35 -0.89 6.27
N GLY A 293 -2.29 -1.01 4.94
CA GLY A 293 -3.43 -1.46 4.14
C GLY A 293 -4.34 -0.32 3.69
N ILE A 294 -3.82 0.56 2.81
CA ILE A 294 -4.57 1.68 2.22
C ILE A 294 -5.89 1.22 1.58
N VAL A 295 -5.92 0.02 0.99
CA VAL A 295 -7.14 -0.54 0.39
C VAL A 295 -8.28 -0.75 1.41
N ASN A 296 -7.97 -0.98 2.69
CA ASN A 296 -8.98 -1.02 3.75
C ASN A 296 -9.62 0.37 3.92
N LEU A 297 -8.81 1.44 3.88
CA LEU A 297 -9.32 2.81 3.91
C LEU A 297 -10.16 3.14 2.67
N GLU A 298 -9.76 2.69 1.48
CA GLU A 298 -10.55 2.86 0.26
C GLU A 298 -11.92 2.18 0.38
N ALA A 299 -11.98 0.94 0.89
CA ALA A 299 -13.23 0.22 1.13
C ALA A 299 -14.11 0.89 2.19
N MET A 300 -13.51 1.27 3.32
CA MET A 300 -14.19 2.01 4.39
C MET A 300 -14.74 3.36 3.89
N ALA A 301 -13.95 4.11 3.12
CA ALA A 301 -14.38 5.39 2.55
C ALA A 301 -15.55 5.24 1.57
N CYS A 302 -15.58 4.13 0.81
CA CYS A 302 -16.72 3.73 -0.04
C CYS A 302 -17.95 3.22 0.74
N GLY A 303 -17.88 3.14 2.08
CA GLY A 303 -18.99 2.72 2.93
C GLY A 303 -19.16 1.21 3.02
N THR A 304 -18.08 0.44 2.90
CA THR A 304 -18.13 -1.02 2.84
C THR A 304 -17.50 -1.65 4.08
N ALA A 305 -18.18 -2.66 4.64
CA ALA A 305 -17.63 -3.45 5.74
C ALA A 305 -16.38 -4.21 5.30
N VAL A 306 -15.42 -4.34 6.21
CA VAL A 306 -14.13 -5.00 5.94
C VAL A 306 -14.04 -6.31 6.73
N VAL A 307 -13.60 -7.38 6.08
CA VAL A 307 -13.05 -8.56 6.75
C VAL A 307 -11.57 -8.61 6.43
N ALA A 308 -10.70 -8.56 7.43
CA ALA A 308 -9.26 -8.47 7.19
C ALA A 308 -8.47 -9.31 8.17
N SER A 309 -7.22 -9.62 7.84
CA SER A 309 -6.29 -10.20 8.80
C SER A 309 -5.90 -9.20 9.89
N ASP A 310 -5.37 -9.67 11.01
CA ASP A 310 -4.88 -8.85 12.11
C ASP A 310 -3.38 -8.50 12.03
N VAL A 311 -2.78 -8.59 10.83
CA VAL A 311 -1.34 -8.35 10.64
C VAL A 311 -1.00 -6.87 10.46
N GLY A 312 0.23 -6.52 10.84
CA GLY A 312 0.81 -5.21 10.59
C GLY A 312 -0.03 -4.06 11.14
N GLY A 313 -0.41 -3.11 10.28
CA GLY A 313 -1.20 -1.94 10.66
C GLY A 313 -2.71 -2.08 10.44
N ILE A 314 -3.21 -3.24 9.99
CA ILE A 314 -4.63 -3.43 9.72
C ILE A 314 -5.50 -3.18 10.96
N PRO A 315 -5.16 -3.67 12.18
CA PRO A 315 -5.97 -3.42 13.38
C PRO A 315 -6.02 -1.94 13.81
N GLU A 316 -5.17 -1.09 13.26
CA GLU A 316 -5.20 0.36 13.52
C GLU A 316 -6.19 1.07 12.57
N VAL A 317 -6.53 0.43 11.45
CA VAL A 317 -7.48 0.93 10.45
C VAL A 317 -8.87 0.34 10.70
N VAL A 318 -8.96 -0.99 10.77
CA VAL A 318 -10.21 -1.74 10.94
C VAL A 318 -10.47 -1.96 12.43
N ASP A 319 -11.51 -1.30 12.96
CA ASP A 319 -11.95 -1.48 14.33
C ASP A 319 -12.86 -2.72 14.43
N ASP A 320 -12.36 -3.77 15.10
CA ASP A 320 -12.97 -5.08 15.15
C ASP A 320 -14.36 -5.04 15.82
N GLY A 321 -15.35 -5.59 15.13
CA GLY A 321 -16.75 -5.55 15.55
C GLY A 321 -17.46 -4.21 15.30
N VAL A 322 -16.75 -3.15 14.91
CA VAL A 322 -17.30 -1.80 14.68
C VAL A 322 -17.32 -1.42 13.20
N THR A 323 -16.17 -1.45 12.52
CA THR A 323 -16.05 -1.12 11.08
C THR A 323 -15.81 -2.35 10.22
N GLY A 324 -15.55 -3.49 10.85
CA GLY A 324 -15.23 -4.74 10.18
C GLY A 324 -15.02 -5.89 11.15
N LEU A 325 -14.45 -6.98 10.67
CA LEU A 325 -14.07 -8.16 11.45
C LEU A 325 -12.63 -8.56 11.17
N LEU A 326 -11.86 -8.81 12.22
CA LEU A 326 -10.48 -9.26 12.13
C LEU A 326 -10.38 -10.79 12.21
N ALA A 327 -9.55 -11.37 11.35
CA ALA A 327 -9.22 -12.79 11.32
C ALA A 327 -7.75 -12.99 11.71
N HIS A 328 -7.51 -13.76 12.77
CA HIS A 328 -6.16 -14.00 13.26
C HIS A 328 -5.31 -14.78 12.24
N TYR A 329 -4.15 -14.24 11.89
CA TYR A 329 -3.19 -14.93 11.02
C TYR A 329 -2.02 -15.53 11.82
N ASP A 330 -1.90 -16.86 11.75
CA ASP A 330 -0.72 -17.60 12.18
C ASP A 330 -0.13 -18.36 10.98
N PRO A 331 1.13 -18.11 10.56
CA PRO A 331 1.77 -18.86 9.49
C PRO A 331 1.90 -20.37 9.79
N ALA A 332 1.82 -20.79 11.05
CA ALA A 332 1.84 -22.19 11.45
C ALA A 332 0.47 -22.89 11.32
N ASP A 333 -0.63 -22.13 11.22
CA ASP A 333 -2.00 -22.66 11.09
C ASP A 333 -2.84 -21.81 10.12
N THR A 334 -2.48 -21.86 8.84
CA THR A 334 -3.20 -21.14 7.79
C THR A 334 -4.63 -21.66 7.58
N ALA A 335 -4.93 -22.90 7.98
CA ALA A 335 -6.27 -23.46 7.86
C ALA A 335 -7.26 -22.80 8.83
N ALA A 336 -6.81 -22.48 10.06
CA ALA A 336 -7.60 -21.69 11.01
C ALA A 336 -7.84 -20.27 10.48
N PHE A 337 -6.84 -19.65 9.85
CA PHE A 337 -7.00 -18.33 9.22
C PHE A 337 -8.03 -18.34 8.08
N GLU A 338 -7.94 -19.31 7.17
CA GLU A 338 -8.90 -19.49 6.07
C GLU A 338 -10.33 -19.75 6.59
N ALA A 339 -10.46 -20.50 7.70
CA ALA A 339 -11.72 -20.70 8.39
C ALA A 339 -12.29 -19.38 8.95
N ALA A 340 -11.47 -18.61 9.66
CA ALA A 340 -11.86 -17.34 10.25
C ALA A 340 -12.28 -16.30 9.20
N LEU A 341 -11.58 -16.23 8.06
CA LEU A 341 -11.98 -15.41 6.92
C LEU A 341 -13.37 -15.80 6.40
N ALA A 342 -13.63 -17.11 6.22
CA ALA A 342 -14.93 -17.59 5.77
C ALA A 342 -16.04 -17.29 6.78
N ASP A 343 -15.78 -17.48 8.06
CA ASP A 343 -16.76 -17.26 9.12
C ASP A 343 -17.11 -15.76 9.23
N GLY A 344 -16.11 -14.87 9.12
CA GLY A 344 -16.31 -13.42 9.09
C GLY A 344 -17.13 -12.96 7.88
N VAL A 345 -16.79 -13.43 6.67
CA VAL A 345 -17.55 -13.13 5.45
C VAL A 345 -18.98 -13.64 5.56
N ASN A 346 -19.18 -14.89 5.97
CA ASN A 346 -20.51 -15.48 6.10
C ASN A 346 -21.37 -14.76 7.14
N ALA A 347 -20.79 -14.30 8.26
CA ALA A 347 -21.50 -13.55 9.27
C ALA A 347 -22.06 -12.22 8.73
N LEU A 348 -21.33 -11.54 7.84
CA LEU A 348 -21.76 -10.27 7.24
C LEU A 348 -22.70 -10.47 6.04
N VAL A 349 -22.51 -11.54 5.26
CA VAL A 349 -23.45 -11.90 4.18
C VAL A 349 -24.80 -12.32 4.75
N ALA A 350 -24.83 -13.04 5.88
CA ALA A 350 -26.06 -13.47 6.54
C ALA A 350 -26.82 -12.31 7.22
N ASP A 351 -26.15 -11.20 7.53
CA ASP A 351 -26.75 -10.00 8.14
C ASP A 351 -26.34 -8.73 7.37
N PRO A 352 -27.02 -8.42 6.24
CA PRO A 352 -26.71 -7.24 5.43
C PRO A 352 -26.89 -5.91 6.18
N HIS A 353 -27.75 -5.87 7.20
CA HIS A 353 -27.93 -4.66 8.02
C HIS A 353 -26.68 -4.40 8.86
N ARG A 354 -26.11 -5.45 9.47
CA ARG A 354 -24.83 -5.35 10.19
C ARG A 354 -23.70 -4.95 9.25
N ALA A 355 -23.62 -5.53 8.06
CA ALA A 355 -22.63 -5.15 7.05
C ALA A 355 -22.75 -3.66 6.68
N ALA A 356 -23.97 -3.18 6.39
CA ALA A 356 -24.20 -1.76 6.09
C ALA A 356 -23.81 -0.85 7.26
N THR A 357 -24.17 -1.21 8.49
CA THR A 357 -23.81 -0.46 9.70
C THR A 357 -22.29 -0.36 9.86
N MET A 358 -21.57 -1.46 9.68
CA MET A 358 -20.10 -1.47 9.74
C MET A 358 -19.47 -0.62 8.64
N GLY A 359 -20.03 -0.66 7.43
CA GLY A 359 -19.59 0.19 6.32
C GLY A 359 -19.79 1.68 6.60
N GLU A 360 -20.94 2.07 7.14
CA GLU A 360 -21.22 3.45 7.57
C GLU A 360 -20.21 3.93 8.63
N ARG A 361 -19.98 3.11 9.67
CA ARG A 361 -18.95 3.40 10.69
C ARG A 361 -17.55 3.47 10.10
N GLY A 362 -17.23 2.61 9.13
CA GLY A 362 -15.97 2.63 8.40
C GLY A 362 -15.77 3.98 7.70
N ARG A 363 -16.81 4.48 7.01
CA ARG A 363 -16.76 5.79 6.35
C ARG A 363 -16.62 6.94 7.33
N GLU A 364 -17.37 6.93 8.43
CA GLU A 364 -17.25 7.93 9.51
C GLU A 364 -15.81 8.01 10.03
N ARG A 365 -15.21 6.84 10.31
CA ARG A 365 -13.81 6.73 10.76
C ARG A 365 -12.82 7.22 9.70
N ALA A 366 -12.98 6.81 8.44
CA ALA A 366 -12.11 7.23 7.34
C ALA A 366 -12.10 8.76 7.17
N VAL A 367 -13.26 9.42 7.27
CA VAL A 367 -13.39 10.88 7.16
C VAL A 367 -12.81 11.59 8.38
N ALA A 368 -13.04 11.07 9.59
CA ALA A 368 -12.66 11.73 10.83
C ALA A 368 -11.16 11.61 11.15
N GLU A 369 -10.54 10.46 10.83
CA GLU A 369 -9.21 10.11 11.35
C GLU A 369 -8.13 9.99 10.28
N PHE A 370 -8.49 9.78 9.01
CA PHE A 370 -7.54 9.45 7.94
C PHE A 370 -7.51 10.48 6.80
N ALA A 371 -7.87 11.74 7.06
CA ALA A 371 -7.78 12.79 6.04
C ALA A 371 -6.32 13.17 5.72
N TRP A 372 -5.99 13.35 4.43
CA TRP A 372 -4.64 13.74 4.00
C TRP A 372 -4.17 15.08 4.57
N ALA A 373 -5.07 16.02 4.85
CA ALA A 373 -4.72 17.30 5.46
C ALA A 373 -4.12 17.13 6.88
N GLU A 374 -4.68 16.21 7.67
CA GLU A 374 -4.15 15.91 9.01
C GLU A 374 -2.81 15.18 8.92
N MET A 375 -2.64 14.28 7.95
CA MET A 375 -1.33 13.69 7.69
C MET A 375 -0.29 14.74 7.34
N ALA A 376 -0.57 15.62 6.38
CA ALA A 376 0.37 16.65 5.94
C ALA A 376 0.79 17.56 7.11
N ARG A 377 -0.15 17.89 7.99
CA ARG A 377 0.11 18.66 9.22
C ARG A 377 1.05 17.92 10.16
N ARG A 378 0.82 16.63 10.45
CA ARG A 378 1.71 15.82 11.30
C ARG A 378 3.09 15.62 10.69
N THR A 379 3.16 15.42 9.38
CA THR A 379 4.43 15.34 8.65
C THR A 379 5.21 16.65 8.73
N LEU A 380 4.53 17.80 8.64
CA LEU A 380 5.14 19.11 8.84
C LEU A 380 5.67 19.30 10.28
N GLU A 381 4.93 18.87 11.30
CA GLU A 381 5.41 18.91 12.69
C GLU A 381 6.73 18.13 12.87
N ILE A 382 6.88 17.00 12.18
CA ILE A 382 8.12 16.23 12.18
C ILE A 382 9.23 17.03 11.49
N TYR A 383 8.96 17.64 10.33
CA TYR A 383 9.94 18.51 9.67
C TYR A 383 10.41 19.64 10.58
N GLU A 384 9.50 20.31 11.28
CA GLU A 384 9.83 21.39 12.21
C GLU A 384 10.63 20.92 13.42
N SER A 385 10.46 19.67 13.86
CA SER A 385 11.20 19.10 14.99
C SER A 385 12.67 18.77 14.70
N VAL A 386 13.04 18.61 13.43
CA VAL A 386 14.40 18.23 12.99
C VAL A 386 15.07 19.29 12.10
N ALA A 387 14.40 20.43 11.88
CA ALA A 387 14.86 21.54 11.03
C ALA A 387 15.95 22.42 11.65
#